data_AF-A0AA89RUT1-F1
#
_entry.id   AF-A0AA89RUT1-F1
#
_cell.length_a   1.000
_cell.length_b   1.000
_cell.length_c   1.000
_cell.angle_alpha   90.00
_cell.angle_beta   90.00
_cell.angle_gamma   90.00
#
_symmetry.space_group_name_H-M   'P 1'
#
loop_
_entity.id
_entity.type
_entity.pdbx_description
1 polymer ?
#
loop_
_entity_poly.entity_id
_entity_poly.type
_entity_poly.pdbx_seq_one_letter_code
_entity_poly.pdbx_strand_id
1 'polypeptide(L)' 'MRTATIEVYHVWGTKSHKSADVLYRGKLLCRRAGIESQQKLLDEARKWAHDHGFTHVVVRHIS' A
#
# COMPACT_ATOMS: atom_id res chain seq x y z
N MET A 1 1.80 20.03 -1.78
CA MET A 1 0.99 18.81 -1.99
C MET A 1 1.87 17.59 -1.71
N ARG A 2 1.45 16.67 -0.83
CA ARG A 2 2.20 15.43 -0.54
C ARG A 2 1.44 14.25 -1.12
N THR A 3 2.06 13.56 -2.07
CA THR A 3 1.48 12.39 -2.75
C THR A 3 2.22 11.13 -2.32
N ALA A 4 1.50 10.19 -1.71
CA ALA A 4 2.04 8.85 -1.44
C ALA A 4 1.80 7.94 -2.64
N THR A 5 2.67 6.96 -2.85
CA THR A 5 2.44 5.85 -3.78
C THR A 5 2.06 4.62 -2.97
N ILE A 6 1.02 3.89 -3.35
CA ILE A 6 0.70 2.59 -2.77
C ILE A 6 0.99 1.52 -3.81
N GLU A 7 1.94 0.66 -3.53
CA GLU A 7 2.26 -0.50 -4.35
C GLU A 7 1.52 -1.71 -3.84
N VAL A 8 0.70 -2.30 -4.70
CA VAL A 8 -0.17 -3.43 -4.38
C VAL A 8 0.30 -4.64 -5.16
N TYR A 9 0.64 -5.72 -4.47
CA TYR A 9 1.23 -6.91 -5.08
C TYR A 9 0.94 -8.19 -4.28
N HIS A 10 1.08 -9.34 -4.95
CA HIS A 10 1.11 -10.64 -4.29
C HIS A 10 2.51 -10.92 -3.75
N VAL A 11 2.60 -11.41 -2.52
CA VAL A 11 3.90 -11.72 -1.90
C VAL A 11 4.40 -13.05 -2.46
N TRP A 12 5.46 -12.96 -3.26
CA TRP A 12 6.10 -14.11 -3.87
C TRP A 12 6.49 -15.18 -2.83
N GLY A 13 6.35 -16.45 -3.21
CA GLY A 13 6.62 -17.58 -2.31
C GLY A 13 5.50 -17.87 -1.30
N THR A 14 4.38 -17.15 -1.37
CA THR A 14 3.20 -17.40 -0.51
C THR A 14 1.99 -17.83 -1.33
N LYS A 15 1.08 -18.60 -0.73
CA LYS A 15 -0.15 -19.01 -1.43
C LYS A 15 -1.14 -17.86 -1.58
N SER A 16 -1.29 -17.04 -0.55
CA SER A 16 -2.37 -16.06 -0.46
C SER A 16 -1.96 -14.70 0.11
N HIS A 17 -0.69 -14.48 0.50
CA HIS A 17 -0.31 -13.18 1.05
C HIS A 17 -0.27 -12.12 -0.04
N LYS A 18 -0.80 -10.96 0.30
CA LYS A 18 -0.80 -9.75 -0.52
C LYS A 18 -0.19 -8.63 0.32
N SER A 19 0.30 -7.60 -0.34
CA SER A 19 0.78 -6.39 0.31
C SER A 19 0.20 -5.15 -0.36
N ALA A 20 -0.01 -4.12 0.44
CA ALA A 20 -0.21 -2.73 0.03
C ALA A 20 0.84 -1.89 0.78
N ASP A 21 1.92 -1.57 0.08
CA ASP A 21 3.06 -0.83 0.63
C ASP A 21 2.88 0.66 0.32
N VAL A 22 2.95 1.52 1.35
CA VAL A 22 2.93 2.98 1.20
C VAL A 22 4.36 3.49 1.07
N LEU A 23 4.66 4.13 -0.06
CA LEU A 23 5.94 4.74 -0.38
C LEU A 23 5.82 6.25 -0.52
N TYR A 24 6.90 6.93 -0.15
CA TYR A 24 7.09 8.34 -0.45
C TYR A 24 8.53 8.59 -0.89
N ARG A 25 8.72 9.19 -2.07
CA ARG A 25 10.05 9.46 -2.65
C ARG A 25 10.95 8.22 -2.68
N GLY A 26 10.38 7.08 -3.08
CA GLY A 26 11.08 5.79 -3.18
C GLY A 26 11.38 5.10 -1.85
N LYS A 27 10.94 5.66 -0.71
CA LYS A 27 11.12 5.05 0.61
C LYS A 27 9.83 4.40 1.08
N LEU A 28 9.91 3.15 1.54
CA LEU A 28 8.82 2.48 2.23
C LEU A 28 8.57 3.19 3.57
N LEU A 29 7.34 3.67 3.76
CA LEU A 29 6.91 4.28 5.02
C LEU A 29 6.07 3.33 5.86
N CYS A 30 5.24 2.52 5.20
CA CYS A 30 4.29 1.65 5.86
C CYS A 30 4.02 0.41 5.00
N ARG A 31 3.97 -0.75 5.62
CA ARG A 31 3.60 -2.02 4.97
C ARG A 31 2.27 -2.51 5.52
N ARG A 32 1.35 -2.87 4.63
CA ARG A 32 0.11 -3.58 4.96
C ARG A 32 0.14 -4.91 4.21
N ALA A 33 0.72 -5.92 4.84
CA ALA A 33 0.80 -7.27 4.28
C ALA A 33 -0.05 -8.23 5.11
N GLY A 34 -0.74 -9.14 4.44
CA GLY A 34 -1.65 -10.07 5.10
C GLY A 34 -2.33 -11.03 4.13
N ILE A 35 -3.15 -11.92 4.68
CA ILE A 35 -3.97 -12.89 3.92
C ILE A 35 -5.32 -12.28 3.51
N GLU A 36 -5.60 -11.06 3.97
CA GLU A 36 -6.79 -10.30 3.69
C GLU A 36 -7.00 -10.04 2.18
N SER A 37 -8.20 -9.56 1.85
CA SER A 37 -8.46 -9.10 0.50
C SER A 37 -7.54 -7.93 0.15
N GLN A 38 -7.13 -7.87 -1.11
CA GLN A 38 -6.31 -6.78 -1.63
C GLN A 38 -6.97 -5.41 -1.37
N GLN A 39 -8.30 -5.37 -1.48
CA GLN A 39 -9.10 -4.17 -1.25
C GLN A 39 -8.98 -3.70 0.21
N LYS A 40 -9.07 -4.61 1.19
CA LYS A 40 -8.94 -4.27 2.61
C LYS A 40 -7.55 -3.68 2.91
N LEU A 41 -6.49 -4.33 2.42
CA LEU A 41 -5.11 -3.83 2.60
C LEU A 41 -4.91 -2.45 1.95
N LEU A 42 -5.50 -2.24 0.77
CA LEU A 42 -5.46 -0.94 0.08
C LEU A 42 -6.20 0.15 0.87
N ASP A 43 -7.37 -0.14 1.42
CA ASP A 43 -8.15 0.82 2.19
C ASP A 43 -7.45 1.19 3.51
N GLU A 44 -6.81 0.22 4.17
CA GLU A 44 -5.96 0.47 5.35
C GLU A 44 -4.74 1.32 5.01
N ALA A 45 -4.09 1.08 3.86
CA ALA A 45 -2.97 1.86 3.38
C ALA A 45 -3.37 3.29 3.00
N ARG A 46 -4.55 3.47 2.39
CA ARG A 46 -5.13 4.80 2.09
C ARG A 46 -5.45 5.57 3.36
N LYS A 47 -6.09 4.92 4.34
CA LYS A 47 -6.38 5.51 5.64
C LYS A 47 -5.09 5.96 6.33
N TRP A 48 -4.08 5.09 6.37
CA TRP A 48 -2.78 5.43 6.93
C TRP A 48 -2.16 6.65 6.24
N ALA A 49 -2.19 6.71 4.90
CA ALA A 49 -1.65 7.84 4.15
C ALA A 49 -2.38 9.15 4.49
N HIS A 50 -3.71 9.13 4.54
CA HIS A 50 -4.51 10.28 4.93
C HIS A 50 -4.17 10.76 6.35
N ASP A 51 -4.09 9.83 7.31
CA ASP A 51 -3.76 10.12 8.72
C ASP A 51 -2.33 10.72 8.88
N HIS A 52 -1.44 10.49 7.91
CA HIS A 52 -0.06 11.02 7.88
C HIS A 52 0.08 12.29 7.01
N GLY A 53 -1.03 12.92 6.63
CA GLY A 53 -1.05 14.20 5.92
C GLY A 53 -0.73 14.09 4.43
N PHE A 54 -0.85 12.91 3.83
CA PHE A 54 -0.84 12.77 2.37
C PHE A 54 -2.22 13.11 1.82
N THR A 55 -2.30 14.17 1.02
CA THR A 55 -3.56 14.66 0.44
C THR A 55 -3.91 13.96 -0.87
N HIS A 56 -2.93 13.29 -1.51
CA HIS A 56 -3.14 12.49 -2.71
C HIS A 56 -2.43 11.14 -2.58
N VAL A 57 -2.98 10.14 -3.26
CA VAL A 57 -2.45 8.79 -3.31
C VAL A 57 -2.47 8.28 -4.74
N VAL A 58 -1.35 7.74 -5.20
CA VAL A 58 -1.23 7.03 -6.48
C VAL A 58 -1.15 5.54 -6.20
N VAL A 59 -2.03 4.74 -6.79
CA VAL A 59 -2.01 3.27 -6.62
C VAL A 59 -1.31 2.64 -7.82
N ARG A 60 -0.39 1.72 -7.56
CA ARG A 60 0.31 0.91 -8.57
C ARG A 60 0.08 -0.55 -8.27
N HIS A 61 -0.45 -1.29 -9.24
CA HIS A 61 -0.54 -2.73 -9.16
C HIS A 61 0.71 -3.33 -9.80
N ILE A 62 1.50 -4.04 -9.01
CA ILE A 62 2.67 -4.76 -9.49
C ILE A 62 2.25 -6.21 -9.71
N SER A 63 2.44 -6.68 -10.95
CA SER A 63 2.17 -8.06 -11.38
C SER A 63 3.32 -8.99 -11.01
#